data_AF-A0A1G0IJS3-F1
#
_entry.id   AF-A0A1G0IJS3-F1
#
_cell.length_a   1.000
_cell.length_b   1.000
_cell.length_c   1.000
_cell.angle_alpha   90.00
_cell.angle_beta   90.00
_cell.angle_gamma   90.00
#
_symmetry.space_group_name_H-M   'P 1'
#
loop_
_entity.id
_entity.type
_entity.pdbx_description
1 polymer ?
#
loop_
_entity_poly.entity_id
_entity_poly.type
_entity_poly.pdbx_seq_one_letter_code
_entity_poly.pdbx_strand_id
1 'polypeptide(L)'
;MNKSISNNTVNSALSLVSRHLRAGSIFFDNLKEQLNGKKIIIAIDDIDRANPTLIHQLFLSLREILDLPCFAFILSMDRDRVAKAISLTHPSYGSGHEFLEKIIDFPYFLPEPTQEQVELIFSDQLKEIVGISNNIDCVPLLQYLPKNPRKIKLVARNIKILKNEILRHGEDEINWLIIVFLCILRSKSQHAYDISIKKLKDNDLYDIAFIEDKNKKKEKMNEKIDFLIKDCTDIDNAKTELMPLFEFLFDHYYEFRGQNFSYYANLITEPHYLTWKEFKSLLSASKSKNANDVINSWITDTEHKRGKKYRQHIVGELFESATNYYSSCLEKAANTVLLDEFNSTMSDAVTTVQFIEFLFNTVSEYGTKELLIVCDKILSWRHFQKNAADINIRAQEQQILSRLVEKLEKNSFIDIFYELAKRRQNLSLTPFGPEIDLPKLDFVDMLINLVYTNALEELASKFEQEGEVRLAKKSYGNTALGYLLLNRDSILFKSGNIAYLDQVIQQEGSNKKIYDNVHDYFIMFCENLTQKNLSTEVINLVAPKLWIATISRQLQYRCHSSLLKQRQVLIDSGIDEKSLPIPKWLGDHHIN
;
A
#
# COMPACT_ATOMS: atom_id res chain seq x y z
N MET A 1 25.48 33.52 -42.22
CA MET A 1 26.92 33.39 -42.56
C MET A 1 27.49 31.99 -42.30
N ASN A 2 27.18 31.30 -41.19
CA ASN A 2 27.74 29.94 -40.93
C ASN A 2 27.23 28.82 -41.87
N LYS A 3 26.02 28.91 -42.42
CA LYS A 3 25.44 27.89 -43.34
C LYS A 3 26.15 27.80 -44.70
N SER A 4 26.66 28.91 -45.24
CA SER A 4 27.37 28.90 -46.53
C SER A 4 28.80 28.38 -46.43
N ILE A 5 29.45 28.58 -45.27
CA ILE A 5 30.85 28.18 -45.03
C ILE A 5 30.95 26.67 -44.78
N SER A 6 30.03 26.07 -44.02
CA SER A 6 30.02 24.61 -43.81
C SER A 6 29.71 23.85 -45.11
N ASN A 7 28.78 24.37 -45.92
CA ASN A 7 28.34 23.72 -47.16
C ASN A 7 29.46 23.70 -48.21
N ASN A 8 30.22 24.79 -48.34
CA ASN A 8 31.38 24.81 -49.24
C ASN A 8 32.50 23.88 -48.77
N THR A 9 32.65 23.67 -47.46
CA THR A 9 33.70 22.82 -46.89
C THR A 9 33.38 21.32 -47.04
N VAL A 10 32.12 20.93 -46.85
CA VAL A 10 31.68 19.53 -47.05
C VAL A 10 31.72 19.16 -48.53
N ASN A 11 31.23 20.03 -49.40
CA ASN A 11 31.30 19.81 -50.85
C ASN A 11 32.74 19.86 -51.38
N SER A 12 33.62 20.70 -50.83
CA SER A 12 35.04 20.70 -51.22
C SER A 12 35.78 19.46 -50.75
N ALA A 13 35.52 18.98 -49.53
CA ALA A 13 36.10 17.73 -49.03
C ALA A 13 35.60 16.52 -49.82
N LEU A 14 34.29 16.43 -50.08
CA LEU A 14 33.70 15.32 -50.84
C LEU A 14 34.08 15.37 -52.32
N SER A 15 34.23 16.56 -52.92
CA SER A 15 34.75 16.68 -54.28
C SER A 15 36.24 16.36 -54.39
N LEU A 16 37.03 16.58 -53.34
CA LEU A 16 38.41 16.11 -53.27
C LEU A 16 38.47 14.58 -53.14
N VAL A 17 37.64 14.01 -52.27
CA VAL A 17 37.51 12.55 -52.12
C VAL A 17 37.04 11.91 -53.42
N SER A 18 36.00 12.45 -54.07
CA SER A 18 35.51 11.94 -55.35
C SER A 18 36.54 12.12 -56.45
N ARG A 19 37.35 13.19 -56.45
CA ARG A 19 38.46 13.36 -57.40
C ARG A 19 39.57 12.33 -57.24
N HIS A 20 39.96 12.00 -56.00
CA HIS A 20 41.00 11.01 -55.73
C HIS A 20 40.49 9.56 -55.81
N LEU A 21 39.19 9.34 -55.65
CA LEU A 21 38.57 8.01 -55.76
C LEU A 21 37.94 7.76 -57.13
N ARG A 22 37.97 8.72 -58.06
CA ARG A 22 37.53 8.51 -59.45
C ARG A 22 38.30 7.33 -60.07
N ALA A 23 37.53 6.47 -60.75
CA ALA A 23 38.07 5.37 -61.53
C ALA A 23 39.11 5.88 -62.54
N GLY A 24 40.32 5.31 -62.52
CA GLY A 24 41.44 5.71 -63.38
C GLY A 24 42.35 6.81 -62.82
N SER A 25 42.19 7.21 -61.55
CA SER A 25 43.21 8.03 -60.87
C SER A 25 44.33 7.15 -60.30
N ILE A 26 45.56 7.68 -60.27
CA ILE A 26 46.75 6.97 -59.74
C ILE A 26 46.51 6.46 -58.32
N PHE A 27 45.83 7.25 -57.49
CA PHE A 27 45.48 6.84 -56.14
C PHE A 27 44.51 5.65 -56.14
N PHE A 28 43.46 5.70 -56.96
CA PHE A 28 42.48 4.62 -57.06
C PHE A 28 43.07 3.33 -57.62
N ASP A 29 43.97 3.41 -58.60
CA ASP A 29 44.64 2.24 -59.19
C ASP A 29 45.58 1.57 -58.18
N ASN A 30 46.37 2.36 -57.44
CA ASN A 30 47.19 1.86 -56.34
C ASN A 30 46.34 1.24 -55.22
N LEU A 31 45.22 1.88 -54.87
CA LEU A 31 44.29 1.37 -53.87
C LEU A 31 43.66 0.05 -54.34
N LYS A 32 43.30 -0.07 -55.62
CA LYS A 32 42.76 -1.30 -56.21
C LYS A 32 43.79 -2.43 -56.22
N GLU A 33 45.05 -2.13 -56.52
CA GLU A 33 46.16 -3.08 -56.44
C GLU A 33 46.39 -3.56 -55.00
N GLN A 34 46.40 -2.63 -54.03
CA GLN A 34 46.51 -2.95 -52.60
C GLN A 34 45.32 -3.75 -52.06
N LEU A 35 44.10 -3.48 -52.55
CA LEU A 35 42.91 -4.24 -52.17
C LEU A 35 42.93 -5.67 -52.72
N ASN A 36 43.67 -5.94 -53.80
CA ASN A 36 43.87 -7.27 -54.38
C ASN A 36 42.54 -8.05 -54.54
N GLY A 37 41.54 -7.39 -55.15
CA GLY A 37 40.21 -7.98 -55.39
C GLY A 37 39.26 -7.99 -54.19
N LYS A 38 39.67 -7.52 -53.01
CA LYS A 38 38.76 -7.34 -51.86
C LYS A 38 37.85 -6.12 -52.04
N LYS A 39 36.64 -6.21 -51.51
CA LYS A 39 35.68 -5.08 -51.46
C LYS A 39 35.79 -4.33 -50.14
N ILE A 40 35.59 -3.01 -50.18
CA ILE A 40 35.45 -2.18 -48.98
C ILE A 40 33.95 -2.02 -48.70
N ILE A 41 33.53 -2.36 -47.48
CA ILE A 41 32.16 -2.11 -47.02
C ILE A 41 32.17 -0.89 -46.10
N ILE A 42 31.36 0.11 -46.42
CA ILE A 42 31.19 1.33 -45.62
C ILE A 42 29.76 1.33 -45.06
N ALA A 43 29.62 1.14 -43.75
CA ALA A 43 28.34 1.25 -43.06
C ALA A 43 28.16 2.67 -42.50
N ILE A 44 27.04 3.31 -42.83
CA ILE A 44 26.65 4.64 -42.33
C ILE A 44 25.33 4.48 -41.59
N ASP A 45 25.36 4.64 -40.27
CA ASP A 45 24.21 4.43 -39.38
C ASP A 45 23.60 5.75 -38.88
N ASP A 46 22.36 5.69 -38.40
CA ASP A 46 21.58 6.80 -37.81
C ASP A 46 21.48 8.05 -38.72
N ILE A 47 21.41 7.88 -40.04
CA ILE A 47 21.31 9.00 -41.01
C ILE A 47 20.07 9.87 -40.75
N ASP A 48 18.99 9.28 -40.26
CA ASP A 48 17.75 9.97 -39.90
C ASP A 48 17.88 10.91 -38.68
N ARG A 49 19.00 10.87 -37.94
CA ARG A 49 19.32 11.81 -36.86
C ARG A 49 20.07 13.05 -37.34
N ALA A 50 20.50 13.09 -38.61
CA ALA A 50 21.14 14.27 -39.18
C ALA A 50 20.17 15.47 -39.20
N ASN A 51 20.73 16.69 -39.24
CA ASN A 51 19.92 17.90 -39.31
C ASN A 51 18.98 17.82 -40.54
N PRO A 52 17.65 17.91 -40.37
CA PRO A 52 16.69 17.76 -41.47
C PRO A 52 16.97 18.68 -42.65
N THR A 53 17.51 19.88 -42.40
CA THR A 53 17.86 20.84 -43.46
C THR A 53 19.09 20.47 -44.29
N LEU A 54 19.91 19.54 -43.80
CA LEU A 54 21.13 19.07 -44.45
C LEU A 54 20.95 17.68 -45.09
N ILE A 55 19.90 16.93 -44.74
CA ILE A 55 19.68 15.56 -45.23
C ILE A 55 19.70 15.50 -46.77
N HIS A 56 18.97 16.38 -47.46
CA HIS A 56 18.97 16.40 -48.93
C HIS A 56 20.38 16.61 -49.51
N GLN A 57 21.14 17.56 -48.96
CA GLN A 57 22.51 17.84 -49.41
C GLN A 57 23.44 16.65 -49.14
N LEU A 58 23.32 16.02 -47.96
CA LEU A 58 24.06 14.81 -47.63
C LEU A 58 23.83 13.70 -48.66
N PHE A 59 22.58 13.44 -49.04
CA PHE A 59 22.28 12.41 -50.05
C PHE A 59 22.78 12.77 -51.45
N LEU A 60 22.74 14.05 -51.86
CA LEU A 60 23.35 14.47 -53.13
C LEU A 60 24.86 14.25 -53.12
N SER A 61 25.54 14.58 -52.01
CA SER A 61 26.97 14.36 -51.88
C SER A 61 27.33 12.88 -51.79
N LEU A 62 26.51 12.07 -51.08
CA LEU A 62 26.67 10.62 -51.04
C LEU A 62 26.55 10.01 -52.44
N ARG A 63 25.57 10.44 -53.23
CA ARG A 63 25.39 9.96 -54.61
C ARG A 63 26.66 10.07 -55.45
N GLU A 64 27.48 11.10 -55.26
CA GLU A 64 28.75 11.26 -56.00
C GLU A 64 29.80 10.17 -55.68
N ILE A 65 29.68 9.49 -54.54
CA ILE A 65 30.63 8.48 -54.05
C ILE A 65 30.04 7.07 -53.96
N LEU A 66 28.71 6.91 -54.03
CA LEU A 66 28.06 5.59 -53.95
C LEU A 66 28.44 4.68 -55.13
N ASP A 67 28.74 5.26 -56.30
CA ASP A 67 29.09 4.53 -57.52
C ASP A 67 30.58 4.12 -57.62
N LEU A 68 31.33 4.20 -56.50
CA LEU A 68 32.76 3.88 -56.51
C LEU A 68 33.04 2.38 -56.73
N PRO A 69 33.92 1.99 -57.67
CA PRO A 69 34.23 0.59 -57.90
C PRO A 69 34.90 -0.04 -56.68
N CYS A 70 34.59 -1.31 -56.39
CA CYS A 70 35.09 -2.06 -55.23
C CYS A 70 34.58 -1.59 -53.86
N PHE A 71 33.70 -0.58 -53.79
CA PHE A 71 33.02 -0.16 -52.57
C PHE A 71 31.58 -0.70 -52.54
N ALA A 72 31.08 -0.96 -51.34
CA ALA A 72 29.68 -1.23 -51.07
C ALA A 72 29.27 -0.40 -49.86
N PHE A 73 28.20 0.38 -50.00
CA PHE A 73 27.69 1.23 -48.93
C PHE A 73 26.44 0.62 -48.32
N ILE A 74 26.40 0.55 -46.99
CA ILE A 74 25.22 0.12 -46.23
C ILE A 74 24.71 1.35 -45.48
N LEU A 75 23.52 1.80 -45.84
CA LEU A 75 22.88 2.97 -45.23
C LEU A 75 21.73 2.50 -44.33
N SER A 76 21.82 2.72 -43.01
CA SER A 76 20.71 2.45 -42.08
C SER A 76 20.05 3.75 -41.64
N MET A 77 18.72 3.78 -41.77
CA MET A 77 17.91 4.97 -41.49
C MET A 77 16.43 4.60 -41.30
N ASP A 78 15.70 5.45 -40.59
CA ASP A 78 14.24 5.53 -40.72
C ASP A 78 13.87 6.22 -42.06
N ARG A 79 13.43 5.42 -43.04
CA ARG A 79 13.14 5.88 -44.40
C ARG A 79 12.09 6.99 -44.40
N ASP A 80 11.05 6.90 -43.57
CA ASP A 80 9.94 7.85 -43.56
C ASP A 80 10.37 9.19 -42.98
N ARG A 81 11.19 9.18 -41.92
CA ARG A 81 11.78 10.42 -41.38
C ARG A 81 12.68 11.11 -42.39
N VAL A 82 13.56 10.36 -43.05
CA VAL A 82 14.46 10.90 -44.07
C VAL A 82 13.67 11.46 -45.25
N ALA A 83 12.72 10.69 -45.78
CA ALA A 83 11.86 11.14 -46.88
C ALA A 83 11.07 12.40 -46.51
N LYS A 84 10.51 12.47 -45.29
CA LYS A 84 9.81 13.67 -44.80
C LYS A 84 10.75 14.87 -44.73
N ALA A 85 11.98 14.72 -44.24
CA ALA A 85 12.96 15.80 -44.20
C ALA A 85 13.34 16.31 -45.59
N ILE A 86 13.47 15.40 -46.57
CA ILE A 86 13.72 15.76 -47.97
C ILE A 86 12.54 16.55 -48.55
N SER A 87 11.31 16.03 -48.39
CA SER A 87 10.08 16.69 -48.86
C SER A 87 9.89 18.09 -48.27
N LEU A 88 10.23 18.29 -46.99
CA LEU A 88 10.11 19.58 -46.30
C LEU A 88 11.13 20.62 -46.80
N THR A 89 12.30 20.18 -47.26
CA THR A 89 13.38 21.08 -47.64
C THR A 89 13.38 21.42 -49.13
N HIS A 90 12.85 20.53 -49.97
CA HIS A 90 12.85 20.68 -51.43
C HIS A 90 11.53 20.18 -52.05
N PRO A 91 10.39 20.86 -51.82
CA PRO A 91 9.07 20.42 -52.28
C PRO A 91 8.91 20.36 -53.81
N SER A 92 9.84 20.95 -54.57
CA SER A 92 9.83 21.02 -56.03
C SER A 92 10.25 19.71 -56.73
N TYR A 93 10.79 18.73 -56.00
CA TYR A 93 11.46 17.54 -56.57
C TYR A 93 10.66 16.22 -56.48
N GLY A 94 9.38 16.28 -56.12
CA GLY A 94 8.54 15.09 -55.93
C GLY A 94 8.55 14.61 -54.48
N SER A 95 8.07 13.38 -54.24
CA SER A 95 8.08 12.81 -52.89
C SER A 95 9.51 12.46 -52.45
N GLY A 96 9.84 12.69 -51.17
CA GLY A 96 11.13 12.28 -50.62
C GLY A 96 11.41 10.77 -50.75
N HIS A 97 10.36 9.94 -50.84
CA HIS A 97 10.48 8.51 -51.11
C HIS A 97 10.99 8.21 -52.52
N GLU A 98 10.46 8.88 -53.54
CA GLU A 98 10.94 8.78 -54.94
C GLU A 98 12.39 9.26 -55.07
N PHE A 99 12.79 10.27 -54.28
CA PHE A 99 14.17 10.71 -54.26
C PHE A 99 15.11 9.62 -53.72
N LEU A 100 14.74 8.95 -52.63
CA LEU A 100 15.54 7.86 -52.07
C LEU A 100 15.66 6.67 -53.03
N GLU A 101 14.61 6.36 -53.80
CA GLU A 101 14.64 5.30 -54.83
C GLU A 101 15.64 5.56 -55.96
N LYS A 102 16.00 6.83 -56.21
CA LYS A 102 17.02 7.19 -57.22
C LYS A 102 18.46 7.07 -56.71
N ILE A 103 18.65 6.87 -55.41
CA ILE A 103 19.97 6.85 -54.76
C ILE A 103 20.28 5.48 -54.16
N ILE A 104 19.26 4.77 -53.67
CA ILE A 104 19.42 3.46 -53.03
C ILE A 104 19.20 2.36 -54.08
N ASP A 105 20.29 1.70 -54.48
CA ASP A 105 20.23 0.60 -55.46
C ASP A 105 19.44 -0.62 -54.96
N PHE A 106 19.62 -0.94 -53.68
CA PHE A 106 19.02 -2.11 -53.05
C PHE A 106 18.38 -1.75 -51.69
N PRO A 107 17.09 -1.42 -51.66
CA PRO A 107 16.40 -1.17 -50.41
C PRO A 107 16.16 -2.49 -49.67
N TYR A 108 16.67 -2.58 -48.44
CA TYR A 108 16.40 -3.70 -47.54
C TYR A 108 15.59 -3.23 -46.34
N PHE A 109 14.36 -3.72 -46.22
CA PHE A 109 13.48 -3.39 -45.10
C PHE A 109 13.60 -4.45 -44.02
N LEU A 110 13.88 -4.02 -42.79
CA LEU A 110 13.83 -4.91 -41.64
C LEU A 110 12.36 -5.26 -41.34
N PRO A 111 11.95 -6.54 -41.47
CA PRO A 111 10.58 -6.92 -41.15
C PRO A 111 10.32 -6.80 -39.66
N GLU A 112 9.03 -6.66 -39.29
CA GLU A 112 8.65 -6.88 -37.90
C GLU A 112 8.99 -8.33 -37.50
N PRO A 113 9.52 -8.55 -36.28
CA PRO A 113 9.81 -9.91 -35.84
C PRO A 113 8.52 -10.72 -35.70
N THR A 114 8.61 -12.01 -36.02
CA THR A 114 7.51 -12.96 -35.74
C THR A 114 7.36 -13.17 -34.23
N GLN A 115 6.20 -13.66 -33.80
CA GLN A 115 5.98 -13.97 -32.39
C GLN A 115 7.02 -14.96 -31.84
N GLU A 116 7.37 -15.99 -32.61
CA GLU A 116 8.43 -16.95 -32.26
C GLU A 116 9.81 -16.27 -32.06
N GLN A 117 10.14 -15.28 -32.90
CA GLN A 117 11.38 -14.51 -32.76
C GLN A 117 11.36 -13.61 -31.52
N VAL A 118 10.21 -12.99 -31.22
CA VAL A 118 10.02 -12.18 -30.00
C VAL A 118 10.26 -13.04 -28.76
N GLU A 119 9.66 -14.23 -28.72
CA GLU A 119 9.81 -15.21 -27.64
C GLU A 119 11.24 -15.72 -27.51
N LEU A 120 11.90 -16.02 -28.62
CA LEU A 120 13.30 -16.45 -28.65
C LEU A 120 14.22 -15.37 -28.09
N ILE A 121 14.06 -14.11 -28.52
CA ILE A 121 14.84 -12.97 -28.02
C ILE A 121 14.63 -12.83 -26.51
N PHE A 122 13.38 -12.84 -26.05
CA PHE A 122 13.07 -12.70 -24.63
C PHE A 122 13.69 -13.83 -23.81
N SER A 123 13.47 -15.07 -24.23
CA SER A 123 13.99 -16.27 -23.57
C SER A 123 15.53 -16.26 -23.49
N ASP A 124 16.20 -15.83 -24.56
CA ASP A 124 17.66 -15.70 -24.58
C ASP A 124 18.17 -14.64 -23.58
N GLN A 125 17.47 -13.50 -23.47
CA GLN A 125 17.79 -12.50 -22.45
C GLN A 125 17.57 -13.01 -21.02
N LEU A 126 16.57 -13.88 -20.80
CA LEU A 126 16.32 -14.48 -19.49
C LEU A 126 17.35 -15.57 -19.12
N LYS A 127 17.99 -16.25 -20.09
CA LYS A 127 19.04 -17.24 -19.80
C LYS A 127 20.20 -16.66 -19.00
N GLU A 128 20.52 -15.38 -19.19
CA GLU A 128 21.56 -14.70 -18.40
C GLU A 128 21.18 -14.43 -16.94
N ILE A 129 19.89 -14.56 -16.61
CA ILE A 129 19.35 -14.40 -15.26
C ILE A 129 19.41 -15.73 -14.50
N VAL A 130 19.63 -16.86 -15.20
CA VAL A 130 19.57 -18.23 -14.67
C VAL A 130 20.52 -18.43 -13.49
N GLY A 131 19.98 -19.08 -12.45
CA GLY A 131 20.52 -19.19 -11.09
C GLY A 131 19.53 -18.74 -10.00
N ILE A 132 18.34 -18.25 -10.37
CA ILE A 132 17.33 -17.64 -9.46
C ILE A 132 16.05 -18.48 -9.36
N SER A 133 15.63 -19.14 -10.44
CA SER A 133 14.63 -20.20 -10.46
C SER A 133 14.68 -20.84 -11.86
N ASN A 134 14.73 -22.15 -11.98
CA ASN A 134 14.87 -22.81 -13.29
C ASN A 134 13.64 -22.68 -14.20
N ASN A 135 12.51 -22.13 -13.72
CA ASN A 135 11.27 -21.97 -14.48
C ASN A 135 10.62 -20.61 -14.16
N ILE A 136 10.96 -19.56 -14.91
CA ILE A 136 10.12 -18.36 -14.96
C ILE A 136 8.84 -18.78 -15.69
N ASP A 137 7.76 -19.00 -14.94
CA ASP A 137 6.47 -19.34 -15.53
C ASP A 137 5.77 -18.07 -16.04
N CYS A 138 5.97 -17.79 -17.33
CA CYS A 138 5.36 -16.64 -17.99
C CYS A 138 4.87 -16.94 -19.41
N VAL A 139 4.77 -18.21 -19.79
CA VAL A 139 4.34 -18.63 -21.14
C VAL A 139 3.03 -17.96 -21.58
N PRO A 140 1.98 -17.85 -20.72
CA PRO A 140 0.73 -17.20 -21.10
C PRO A 140 0.87 -15.71 -21.45
N LEU A 141 1.93 -15.04 -20.98
CA LEU A 141 2.18 -13.62 -21.19
C LEU A 141 3.02 -13.30 -22.43
N LEU A 142 3.67 -14.30 -23.04
CA LEU A 142 4.62 -14.10 -24.13
C LEU A 142 3.99 -13.42 -25.36
N GLN A 143 2.72 -13.70 -25.64
CA GLN A 143 1.95 -13.07 -26.72
C GLN A 143 1.75 -11.55 -26.54
N TYR A 144 1.90 -11.02 -25.32
CA TYR A 144 1.75 -9.59 -25.03
C TYR A 144 3.07 -8.83 -25.02
N LEU A 145 4.20 -9.51 -25.25
CA LEU A 145 5.50 -8.86 -25.35
C LEU A 145 5.51 -7.81 -26.47
N PRO A 146 6.25 -6.71 -26.30
CA PRO A 146 6.36 -5.70 -27.34
C PRO A 146 7.12 -6.27 -28.54
N LYS A 147 6.65 -6.01 -29.76
CA LYS A 147 7.36 -6.44 -30.98
C LYS A 147 8.73 -5.80 -31.16
N ASN A 148 8.95 -4.60 -30.60
CA ASN A 148 10.22 -3.89 -30.75
C ASN A 148 11.35 -4.59 -29.95
N PRO A 149 12.43 -5.08 -30.59
CA PRO A 149 13.51 -5.80 -29.90
C PRO A 149 14.17 -5.02 -28.75
N ARG A 150 14.27 -3.69 -28.86
CA ARG A 150 14.80 -2.84 -27.78
C ARG A 150 13.88 -2.87 -26.56
N LYS A 151 12.56 -2.88 -26.77
CA LYS A 151 11.58 -2.98 -25.68
C LYS A 151 11.57 -4.38 -25.05
N ILE A 152 11.73 -5.45 -25.83
CA ILE A 152 11.87 -6.83 -25.29
C ILE A 152 13.06 -6.91 -24.32
N LYS A 153 14.23 -6.41 -24.76
CA LYS A 153 15.42 -6.34 -23.90
C LYS A 153 15.20 -5.49 -22.64
N LEU A 154 14.41 -4.42 -22.73
CA LEU A 154 14.04 -3.61 -21.58
C LEU A 154 13.19 -4.40 -20.56
N VAL A 155 12.19 -5.16 -21.02
CA VAL A 155 11.37 -6.03 -20.14
C VAL A 155 12.26 -7.02 -19.42
N ALA A 156 13.12 -7.75 -20.14
CA ALA A 156 14.04 -8.71 -19.54
C ALA A 156 15.03 -8.07 -18.57
N ARG A 157 15.54 -6.87 -18.89
CA ARG A 157 16.42 -6.11 -18.00
C ARG A 157 15.74 -5.69 -16.71
N ASN A 158 14.47 -5.29 -16.75
CA ASN A 158 13.70 -4.94 -15.55
C ASN A 158 13.57 -6.15 -14.62
N ILE A 159 13.36 -7.33 -15.18
CA ILE A 159 13.36 -8.59 -14.42
C ILE A 159 14.77 -8.87 -13.84
N LYS A 160 15.83 -8.68 -14.63
CA LYS A 160 17.23 -8.90 -14.18
C LYS A 160 17.62 -8.03 -12.99
N ILE A 161 17.11 -6.80 -12.91
CA ILE A 161 17.36 -5.89 -11.78
C ILE A 161 16.81 -6.45 -10.47
N LEU A 162 15.72 -7.22 -10.52
CA LEU A 162 15.11 -7.85 -9.36
C LEU A 162 15.89 -9.05 -8.83
N LYS A 163 17.01 -9.45 -9.47
CA LYS A 163 17.76 -10.67 -9.14
C LYS A 163 18.03 -10.83 -7.64
N ASN A 164 18.60 -9.82 -7.01
CA ASN A 164 18.97 -9.89 -5.59
C ASN A 164 17.75 -9.98 -4.69
N GLU A 165 16.66 -9.34 -5.09
CA GLU A 165 15.42 -9.37 -4.32
C GLU A 165 14.74 -10.75 -4.44
N ILE A 166 14.69 -11.31 -5.65
CA ILE A 166 14.11 -12.64 -5.88
C ILE A 166 14.89 -13.73 -5.13
N LEU A 167 16.23 -13.64 -5.03
CA LEU A 167 17.04 -14.60 -4.27
C LEU A 167 16.72 -14.64 -2.76
N ARG A 168 16.15 -13.56 -2.21
CA ARG A 168 15.68 -13.50 -0.81
C ARG A 168 14.36 -14.25 -0.60
N HIS A 169 13.63 -14.56 -1.66
CA HIS A 169 12.33 -15.21 -1.60
C HIS A 169 12.46 -16.73 -1.68
N GLY A 170 11.46 -17.44 -1.17
CA GLY A 170 11.22 -18.85 -1.46
C GLY A 170 10.67 -19.03 -2.88
N GLU A 171 10.75 -20.26 -3.41
CA GLU A 171 10.22 -20.56 -4.75
C GLU A 171 8.71 -20.28 -4.84
N ASP A 172 7.96 -20.61 -3.78
CA ASP A 172 6.51 -20.40 -3.69
C ASP A 172 6.09 -18.95 -3.37
N GLU A 173 7.06 -18.05 -3.15
CA GLU A 173 6.82 -16.66 -2.75
C GLU A 173 6.87 -15.69 -3.94
N ILE A 174 7.19 -16.20 -5.13
CA ILE A 174 7.37 -15.39 -6.34
C ILE A 174 6.28 -15.73 -7.35
N ASN A 175 5.54 -14.70 -7.76
CA ASN A 175 4.61 -14.77 -8.88
C ASN A 175 5.24 -14.20 -10.15
N TRP A 176 5.76 -15.07 -11.00
CA TRP A 176 6.38 -14.65 -12.26
C TRP A 176 5.39 -13.99 -13.21
N LEU A 177 4.14 -14.44 -13.23
CA LEU A 177 3.09 -13.85 -14.07
C LEU A 177 2.82 -12.37 -13.68
N ILE A 178 2.70 -12.03 -12.39
CA ILE A 178 2.52 -10.62 -11.98
C ILE A 178 3.76 -9.78 -12.30
N ILE A 179 4.95 -10.29 -12.00
CA ILE A 179 6.21 -9.56 -12.23
C ILE A 179 6.39 -9.29 -13.74
N VAL A 180 6.19 -10.30 -14.58
CA VAL A 180 6.31 -10.16 -16.04
C VAL A 180 5.21 -9.27 -16.60
N PHE A 181 3.96 -9.41 -16.14
CA PHE A 181 2.85 -8.51 -16.49
C PHE A 181 3.23 -7.05 -16.22
N LEU A 182 3.72 -6.74 -15.03
CA LEU A 182 4.13 -5.38 -14.64
C LEU A 182 5.28 -4.86 -15.50
N CYS A 183 6.25 -5.72 -15.83
CA CYS A 183 7.37 -5.35 -16.70
C CYS A 183 6.91 -5.08 -18.13
N ILE A 184 5.97 -5.87 -18.67
CA ILE A 184 5.35 -5.64 -19.98
C ILE A 184 4.55 -4.35 -19.96
N LEU A 185 3.67 -4.16 -18.97
CA LEU A 185 2.85 -2.96 -18.80
C LEU A 185 3.72 -1.71 -18.80
N ARG A 186 4.78 -1.69 -17.99
CA ARG A 186 5.74 -0.57 -17.93
C ARG A 186 6.44 -0.30 -19.25
N SER A 187 6.71 -1.33 -20.05
CA SER A 187 7.34 -1.18 -21.38
C SER A 187 6.38 -0.62 -22.45
N LYS A 188 5.07 -0.85 -22.26
CA LYS A 188 4.01 -0.33 -23.13
C LYS A 188 3.61 1.09 -22.72
N SER A 189 3.34 1.33 -21.44
CA SER A 189 2.98 2.63 -20.88
C SER A 189 3.49 2.76 -19.44
N GLN A 190 4.32 3.77 -19.19
CA GLN A 190 4.76 4.15 -17.86
C GLN A 190 3.59 4.76 -17.07
N HIS A 191 2.71 5.51 -17.72
CA HIS A 191 1.53 6.10 -17.06
C HIS A 191 0.60 5.02 -16.51
N ALA A 192 0.18 4.05 -17.33
CA ALA A 192 -0.70 2.97 -16.91
C ALA A 192 -0.09 2.13 -15.78
N TYR A 193 1.22 1.88 -15.84
CA TYR A 193 1.96 1.21 -14.77
C TYR A 193 1.88 2.00 -13.45
N ASP A 194 2.18 3.30 -13.46
CA ASP A 194 2.18 4.13 -12.25
C ASP A 194 0.78 4.24 -11.62
N ILE A 195 -0.26 4.35 -12.44
CA ILE A 195 -1.65 4.37 -11.96
C ILE A 195 -2.05 3.01 -11.40
N SER A 196 -1.67 1.91 -12.06
CA SER A 196 -1.98 0.55 -11.60
C SER A 196 -1.39 0.28 -10.22
N ILE A 197 -0.12 0.60 -9.98
CA ILE A 197 0.52 0.41 -8.66
C ILE A 197 -0.23 1.18 -7.57
N LYS A 198 -0.68 2.40 -7.87
CA LYS A 198 -1.32 3.27 -6.89
C LYS A 198 -2.78 2.90 -6.64
N LYS A 199 -3.51 2.45 -7.66
CA LYS A 199 -4.98 2.41 -7.67
C LYS A 199 -5.59 1.04 -7.93
N LEU A 200 -4.81 0.05 -8.36
CA LEU A 200 -5.27 -1.33 -8.46
C LEU A 200 -4.94 -2.07 -7.17
N LYS A 201 -5.97 -2.58 -6.49
CA LYS A 201 -5.87 -3.34 -5.24
C LYS A 201 -6.34 -4.77 -5.44
N ASP A 202 -5.92 -5.68 -4.56
CA ASP A 202 -6.32 -7.09 -4.63
C ASP A 202 -7.83 -7.27 -4.56
N ASN A 203 -8.53 -6.44 -3.78
CA ASN A 203 -9.98 -6.46 -3.71
C ASN A 203 -10.62 -6.07 -5.05
N ASP A 204 -10.03 -5.16 -5.83
CA ASP A 204 -10.55 -4.86 -7.17
C ASP A 204 -10.47 -6.09 -8.09
N LEU A 205 -9.36 -6.83 -8.00
CA LEU A 205 -9.15 -8.04 -8.78
C LEU A 205 -10.12 -9.15 -8.34
N TYR A 206 -10.24 -9.37 -7.03
CA TYR A 206 -11.17 -10.32 -6.43
C TYR A 206 -12.62 -9.99 -6.81
N ASP A 207 -13.08 -8.77 -6.55
CA ASP A 207 -14.46 -8.36 -6.76
C ASP A 207 -14.90 -8.55 -8.21
N ILE A 208 -14.00 -8.30 -9.18
CA ILE A 208 -14.27 -8.50 -10.61
C ILE A 208 -14.18 -9.99 -10.99
N ALA A 209 -13.18 -10.73 -10.49
CA ALA A 209 -12.99 -12.14 -10.81
C ALA A 209 -14.14 -13.04 -10.34
N PHE A 210 -14.81 -12.68 -9.23
CA PHE A 210 -15.91 -13.44 -8.63
C PHE A 210 -17.31 -13.06 -9.15
N ILE A 211 -17.42 -12.16 -10.15
CA ILE A 211 -18.70 -11.87 -10.79
C ILE A 211 -19.11 -13.06 -11.68
N GLU A 212 -20.20 -13.75 -11.31
CA GLU A 212 -20.73 -14.90 -12.07
C GLU A 212 -21.30 -14.50 -13.44
N ASP A 213 -21.97 -13.34 -13.53
CA ASP A 213 -22.54 -12.84 -14.79
C ASP A 213 -21.42 -12.31 -15.70
N LYS A 214 -21.21 -12.99 -16.84
CA LYS A 214 -20.15 -12.66 -17.80
C LYS A 214 -20.26 -11.24 -18.38
N ASN A 215 -21.47 -10.74 -18.63
CA ASN A 215 -21.66 -9.40 -19.19
C ASN A 215 -21.33 -8.35 -18.13
N LYS A 216 -21.83 -8.54 -16.91
CA LYS A 216 -21.54 -7.65 -15.79
C LYS A 216 -20.05 -7.67 -15.41
N LYS A 217 -19.39 -8.83 -15.46
CA LYS A 217 -17.95 -8.98 -15.27
C LYS A 217 -17.20 -8.12 -16.29
N LYS A 218 -17.54 -8.26 -17.57
CA LYS A 218 -16.90 -7.51 -18.67
C LYS A 218 -17.13 -6.01 -18.54
N GLU A 219 -18.33 -5.58 -18.17
CA GLU A 219 -18.65 -4.17 -17.92
C GLU A 219 -17.79 -3.59 -16.79
N LYS A 220 -17.78 -4.24 -15.62
CA LYS A 220 -17.00 -3.82 -14.44
C LYS A 220 -15.50 -3.81 -14.71
N MET A 221 -15.00 -4.81 -15.42
CA MET A 221 -13.63 -4.89 -15.87
C MET A 221 -13.27 -3.71 -16.79
N ASN A 222 -14.11 -3.44 -17.80
CA ASN A 222 -13.91 -2.32 -18.72
C ASN A 222 -13.93 -0.97 -17.99
N GLU A 223 -14.86 -0.76 -17.06
CA GLU A 223 -14.90 0.45 -16.21
C GLU A 223 -13.59 0.64 -15.45
N LYS A 224 -13.06 -0.44 -14.85
CA LYS A 224 -11.80 -0.39 -14.11
C LYS A 224 -10.62 -0.12 -15.04
N ILE A 225 -10.54 -0.78 -16.19
CA ILE A 225 -9.47 -0.57 -17.17
C ILE A 225 -9.51 0.85 -17.72
N ASP A 226 -10.68 1.35 -18.11
CA ASP A 226 -10.87 2.73 -18.59
C ASP A 226 -10.43 3.75 -17.54
N PHE A 227 -10.70 3.50 -16.26
CA PHE A 227 -10.17 4.31 -15.17
C PHE A 227 -8.63 4.27 -15.08
N LEU A 228 -8.01 3.10 -15.22
CA LEU A 228 -6.55 2.94 -15.14
C LEU A 228 -5.80 3.61 -16.31
N ILE A 229 -6.46 3.77 -17.46
CA ILE A 229 -5.83 4.30 -18.69
C ILE A 229 -6.30 5.72 -19.07
N LYS A 230 -7.21 6.33 -18.31
CA LYS A 230 -7.96 7.54 -18.67
C LYS A 230 -7.10 8.71 -19.18
N ASP A 231 -5.86 8.83 -18.70
CA ASP A 231 -4.93 9.93 -19.03
C ASP A 231 -3.59 9.43 -19.63
N CYS A 232 -3.58 8.21 -20.20
CA CYS A 232 -2.42 7.68 -20.90
C CYS A 232 -2.13 8.49 -22.18
N THR A 233 -1.01 9.21 -22.19
CA THR A 233 -0.53 9.99 -23.36
C THR A 233 0.76 9.45 -23.97
N ASP A 234 1.33 8.41 -23.37
CA ASP A 234 2.62 7.81 -23.75
C ASP A 234 2.51 6.67 -24.77
N ILE A 235 1.28 6.28 -25.12
CA ILE A 235 0.99 5.28 -26.15
C ILE A 235 -0.24 5.68 -26.95
N ASP A 236 -0.16 5.55 -28.28
CA ASP A 236 -1.29 5.75 -29.17
C ASP A 236 -2.31 4.62 -29.01
N ASN A 237 -3.60 4.93 -29.05
CA ASN A 237 -4.69 3.95 -28.90
C ASN A 237 -4.55 3.06 -27.64
N ALA A 238 -4.22 3.68 -26.49
CA ALA A 238 -3.95 2.99 -25.22
C ALA A 238 -4.96 1.88 -24.88
N LYS A 239 -6.26 2.11 -25.12
CA LYS A 239 -7.30 1.10 -24.90
C LYS A 239 -7.06 -0.17 -25.72
N THR A 240 -6.80 -0.05 -27.02
CA THR A 240 -6.53 -1.20 -27.89
C THR A 240 -5.26 -1.94 -27.50
N GLU A 241 -4.20 -1.22 -27.13
CA GLU A 241 -2.89 -1.81 -26.83
C GLU A 241 -2.78 -2.45 -25.45
N LEU A 242 -3.54 -1.96 -24.47
CA LEU A 242 -3.46 -2.37 -23.06
C LEU A 242 -4.62 -3.26 -22.62
N MET A 243 -5.80 -3.18 -23.26
CA MET A 243 -6.97 -3.98 -22.89
C MET A 243 -6.65 -5.49 -22.81
N PRO A 244 -6.04 -6.12 -23.83
CA PRO A 244 -5.79 -7.57 -23.78
C PRO A 244 -4.87 -7.99 -22.62
N LEU A 245 -3.93 -7.11 -22.24
CA LEU A 245 -3.01 -7.36 -21.13
C LEU A 245 -3.73 -7.28 -19.79
N PHE A 246 -4.62 -6.28 -19.59
CA PHE A 246 -5.42 -6.20 -18.37
C PHE A 246 -6.48 -7.30 -18.29
N GLU A 247 -7.15 -7.64 -19.39
CA GLU A 247 -8.08 -8.79 -19.45
C GLU A 247 -7.37 -10.07 -18.98
N PHE A 248 -6.13 -10.30 -19.45
CA PHE A 248 -5.31 -11.41 -18.97
C PHE A 248 -5.16 -11.39 -17.43
N LEU A 249 -4.82 -10.24 -16.83
CA LEU A 249 -4.66 -10.12 -15.37
C LEU A 249 -5.97 -10.48 -14.62
N PHE A 250 -7.12 -9.99 -15.07
CA PHE A 250 -8.40 -10.25 -14.41
C PHE A 250 -8.88 -11.69 -14.60
N ASP A 251 -8.65 -12.29 -15.77
CA ASP A 251 -9.08 -13.66 -16.05
C ASP A 251 -8.19 -14.72 -15.37
N HIS A 252 -6.91 -14.40 -15.13
CA HIS A 252 -5.98 -15.29 -14.43
C HIS A 252 -5.89 -15.00 -12.93
N TYR A 253 -6.84 -14.24 -12.35
CA TYR A 253 -6.89 -13.93 -10.90
C TYR A 253 -6.67 -15.15 -10.00
N TYR A 254 -7.22 -16.31 -10.36
CA TYR A 254 -7.07 -17.52 -9.55
C TYR A 254 -5.62 -18.03 -9.46
N GLU A 255 -4.80 -17.80 -10.48
CA GLU A 255 -3.36 -18.08 -10.48
C GLU A 255 -2.57 -17.07 -9.63
N PHE A 256 -3.22 -15.95 -9.29
CA PHE A 256 -2.71 -14.89 -8.41
C PHE A 256 -3.28 -14.97 -6.98
N ARG A 257 -4.23 -15.88 -6.70
CA ARG A 257 -5.03 -15.87 -5.46
C ARG A 257 -4.15 -16.03 -4.22
N GLY A 258 -4.41 -15.19 -3.21
CA GLY A 258 -3.68 -15.19 -1.94
C GLY A 258 -2.32 -14.49 -2.00
N GLN A 259 -1.95 -13.92 -3.14
CA GLN A 259 -0.70 -13.20 -3.31
C GLN A 259 -1.01 -11.74 -3.67
N ASN A 260 -0.43 -10.83 -2.90
CA ASN A 260 -0.80 -9.43 -2.94
C ASN A 260 -0.19 -8.75 -4.18
N PHE A 261 -1.00 -8.28 -5.12
CA PHE A 261 -0.54 -7.56 -6.33
C PHE A 261 0.35 -6.38 -5.95
N SER A 262 0.00 -5.67 -4.86
CA SER A 262 0.81 -4.56 -4.36
C SER A 262 2.17 -5.00 -3.81
N TYR A 263 2.28 -6.25 -3.31
CA TYR A 263 3.56 -6.82 -2.89
C TYR A 263 4.54 -6.87 -4.06
N TYR A 264 4.12 -7.42 -5.20
CA TYR A 264 4.99 -7.53 -6.39
C TYR A 264 5.21 -6.21 -7.11
N ALA A 265 4.19 -5.34 -7.14
CA ALA A 265 4.30 -3.98 -7.66
C ALA A 265 5.43 -3.19 -6.99
N ASN A 266 5.60 -3.37 -5.68
CA ASN A 266 6.59 -2.64 -4.89
C ASN A 266 7.99 -3.25 -4.95
N LEU A 267 8.18 -4.49 -5.43
CA LEU A 267 9.52 -5.12 -5.48
C LEU A 267 10.57 -4.26 -6.21
N ILE A 268 10.16 -3.49 -7.22
CA ILE A 268 11.07 -2.64 -8.01
C ILE A 268 11.32 -1.28 -7.33
N THR A 269 10.32 -0.71 -6.68
CA THR A 269 10.34 0.68 -6.21
C THR A 269 10.57 0.82 -4.72
N GLU A 270 10.05 -0.11 -3.93
CA GLU A 270 10.13 -0.15 -2.47
C GLU A 270 10.22 -1.63 -2.02
N PRO A 271 11.41 -2.23 -2.11
CA PRO A 271 11.60 -3.64 -1.74
C PRO A 271 11.28 -3.88 -0.26
N HIS A 272 10.65 -5.02 0.02
CA HIS A 272 10.22 -5.43 1.36
C HIS A 272 11.40 -5.59 2.33
N TYR A 273 11.21 -5.17 3.58
CA TYR A 273 12.21 -5.30 4.64
C TYR A 273 12.42 -6.76 5.04
N LEU A 274 11.40 -7.60 4.90
CA LEU A 274 11.35 -8.99 5.32
C LEU A 274 10.58 -9.85 4.31
N THR A 275 11.25 -10.82 3.68
CA THR A 275 10.54 -11.80 2.84
C THR A 275 9.88 -12.90 3.67
N TRP A 276 8.94 -13.64 3.09
CA TRP A 276 8.32 -14.79 3.76
C TRP A 276 9.35 -15.88 4.11
N LYS A 277 10.37 -16.12 3.28
CA LYS A 277 11.45 -17.07 3.54
C LYS A 277 12.31 -16.62 4.72
N GLU A 278 12.63 -15.33 4.77
CA GLU A 278 13.36 -14.73 5.89
C GLU A 278 12.53 -14.79 7.18
N PHE A 279 11.22 -14.51 7.11
CA PHE A 279 10.31 -14.59 8.26
C PHE A 279 10.21 -16.02 8.79
N LYS A 280 10.00 -17.03 7.93
CA LYS A 280 9.96 -18.44 8.34
C LYS A 280 11.29 -18.88 8.97
N SER A 281 12.41 -18.39 8.43
CA SER A 281 13.74 -18.64 9.00
C SER A 281 13.89 -18.01 10.38
N LEU A 282 13.41 -16.77 10.55
CA LEU A 282 13.41 -16.05 11.82
C LEU A 282 12.54 -16.76 12.87
N LEU A 283 11.32 -17.15 12.49
CA LEU A 283 10.40 -17.89 13.34
C LEU A 283 11.00 -19.23 13.80
N SER A 284 11.64 -19.96 12.90
CA SER A 284 12.34 -21.21 13.21
C SER A 284 13.54 -20.98 14.15
N ALA A 285 14.34 -19.94 13.92
CA ALA A 285 15.45 -19.58 14.80
C ALA A 285 14.98 -19.25 16.23
N SER A 286 13.85 -18.55 16.36
CA SER A 286 13.24 -18.21 17.65
C SER A 286 12.73 -19.43 18.44
N LYS A 287 12.52 -20.60 17.81
CA LYS A 287 12.18 -21.85 18.53
C LYS A 287 13.37 -22.44 19.31
N SER A 288 14.60 -22.20 18.86
CA SER A 288 15.81 -22.89 19.34
C SER A 288 16.76 -22.01 20.16
N LYS A 289 16.55 -20.69 20.15
CA LYS A 289 17.39 -19.69 20.82
C LYS A 289 16.49 -18.74 21.63
N ASN A 290 17.11 -17.82 22.37
CA ASN A 290 16.35 -16.73 23.01
C ASN A 290 15.66 -15.88 21.92
N ALA A 291 14.34 -16.00 21.84
CA ALA A 291 13.55 -15.37 20.79
C ALA A 291 13.70 -13.84 20.76
N ASN A 292 13.76 -13.19 21.92
CA ASN A 292 13.92 -11.73 22.00
C ASN A 292 15.28 -11.28 21.43
N ASP A 293 16.35 -12.02 21.72
CA ASP A 293 17.69 -11.72 21.19
C ASP A 293 17.75 -11.93 19.68
N VAL A 294 17.11 -13.00 19.17
CA VAL A 294 17.02 -13.29 17.73
C VAL A 294 16.28 -12.18 17.00
N ILE A 295 15.13 -11.75 17.52
CA ILE A 295 14.33 -10.65 16.96
C ILE A 295 15.13 -9.36 16.99
N ASN A 296 15.72 -9.00 18.13
CA ASN A 296 16.48 -7.75 18.28
C ASN A 296 17.71 -7.72 17.37
N SER A 297 18.43 -8.83 17.24
CA SER A 297 19.56 -8.96 16.31
C SER A 297 19.10 -8.75 14.87
N TRP A 298 18.00 -9.40 14.46
CA TRP A 298 17.47 -9.24 13.11
C TRP A 298 17.04 -7.80 12.81
N ILE A 299 16.38 -7.13 13.76
CA ILE A 299 16.00 -5.71 13.62
C ILE A 299 17.25 -4.85 13.45
N THR A 300 18.24 -5.04 14.33
CA THR A 300 19.49 -4.24 14.31
C THR A 300 20.28 -4.45 13.01
N ASP A 301 20.38 -5.68 12.53
CA ASP A 301 21.05 -6.00 11.26
C ASP A 301 20.31 -5.39 10.06
N THR A 302 18.98 -5.42 10.09
CA THR A 302 18.15 -4.84 9.02
C THR A 302 18.25 -3.31 9.01
N GLU A 303 18.26 -2.68 10.18
CA GLU A 303 18.52 -1.24 10.32
C GLU A 303 19.92 -0.85 9.83
N HIS A 304 20.93 -1.67 10.07
CA HIS A 304 22.28 -1.43 9.57
C HIS A 304 22.30 -1.48 8.03
N LYS A 305 21.58 -2.43 7.42
CA LYS A 305 21.51 -2.60 5.96
C LYS A 305 20.66 -1.54 5.26
N ARG A 306 19.54 -1.12 5.87
CA ARG A 306 18.52 -0.26 5.24
C ARG A 306 18.54 1.19 5.75
N GLY A 307 18.99 1.40 6.97
CA GLY A 307 19.06 2.69 7.65
C GLY A 307 18.09 2.79 8.83
N LYS A 308 18.56 3.29 9.97
CA LYS A 308 17.78 3.44 11.22
C LYS A 308 16.51 4.27 11.08
N LYS A 309 16.46 5.22 10.14
CA LYS A 309 15.27 6.05 9.87
C LYS A 309 14.04 5.22 9.44
N TYR A 310 14.23 3.99 8.99
CA TYR A 310 13.16 3.09 8.56
C TYR A 310 12.68 2.13 9.65
N ARG A 311 13.15 2.28 10.91
CA ARG A 311 12.81 1.38 12.02
C ARG A 311 11.31 1.11 12.14
N GLN A 312 10.48 2.15 12.09
CA GLN A 312 9.02 2.01 12.16
C GLN A 312 8.44 1.12 11.05
N HIS A 313 8.97 1.22 9.82
CA HIS A 313 8.56 0.35 8.72
C HIS A 313 9.07 -1.08 8.89
N ILE A 314 10.31 -1.26 9.34
CA ILE A 314 10.92 -2.58 9.58
C ILE A 314 10.13 -3.35 10.63
N VAL A 315 9.87 -2.74 11.79
CA VAL A 315 9.11 -3.40 12.86
C VAL A 315 7.63 -3.54 12.49
N GLY A 316 7.07 -2.59 11.74
CA GLY A 316 5.71 -2.69 11.21
C GLY A 316 5.53 -3.90 10.29
N GLU A 317 6.43 -4.08 9.32
CA GLU A 317 6.38 -5.20 8.37
C GLU A 317 6.63 -6.56 9.06
N LEU A 318 7.50 -6.60 10.07
CA LEU A 318 7.71 -7.80 10.88
C LEU A 318 6.44 -8.20 11.65
N PHE A 319 5.74 -7.23 12.24
CA PHE A 319 4.47 -7.47 12.95
C PHE A 319 3.35 -7.89 11.99
N GLU A 320 3.24 -7.22 10.85
CA GLU A 320 2.27 -7.60 9.81
C GLU A 320 2.53 -9.02 9.29
N SER A 321 3.79 -9.36 9.02
CA SER A 321 4.18 -10.71 8.59
C SER A 321 3.80 -11.77 9.63
N ALA A 322 4.05 -11.51 10.92
CA ALA A 322 3.70 -12.45 11.99
C ALA A 322 2.19 -12.65 12.12
N THR A 323 1.41 -11.57 12.14
CA THR A 323 -0.05 -11.64 12.28
C THR A 323 -0.73 -12.23 11.04
N ASN A 324 -0.21 -11.97 9.84
CA ASN A 324 -0.70 -12.56 8.61
C ASN A 324 -0.34 -14.04 8.50
N TYR A 325 0.87 -14.45 8.89
CA TYR A 325 1.25 -15.86 8.94
C TYR A 325 0.41 -16.64 9.95
N TYR A 326 0.13 -16.06 11.11
CA TYR A 326 -0.77 -16.63 12.10
C TYR A 326 -2.16 -16.91 11.51
N SER A 327 -2.73 -15.91 10.83
CA SER A 327 -4.03 -16.02 10.17
C SER A 327 -4.03 -17.09 9.09
N SER A 328 -2.96 -17.14 8.29
CA SER A 328 -2.79 -18.13 7.22
C SER A 328 -2.66 -19.55 7.76
N CYS A 329 -2.00 -19.75 8.91
CA CYS A 329 -1.94 -21.05 9.55
C CYS A 329 -3.36 -21.51 9.96
N LEU A 330 -4.15 -20.65 10.59
CA LEU A 330 -5.53 -21.01 10.98
C LEU A 330 -6.42 -21.28 9.76
N GLU A 331 -6.28 -20.51 8.69
CA GLU A 331 -7.01 -20.73 7.44
C GLU A 331 -6.62 -22.06 6.78
N LYS A 332 -5.33 -22.37 6.72
CA LYS A 332 -4.83 -23.64 6.20
C LYS A 332 -5.30 -24.82 7.06
N ALA A 333 -5.29 -24.66 8.39
CA ALA A 333 -5.80 -25.68 9.31
C ALA A 333 -7.31 -25.92 9.11
N ALA A 334 -8.10 -24.87 8.92
CA ALA A 334 -9.55 -25.01 8.68
C ALA A 334 -9.88 -25.69 7.34
N ASN A 335 -8.99 -25.57 6.34
CA ASN A 335 -9.22 -26.06 4.99
C ASN A 335 -8.57 -27.43 4.69
N THR A 336 -7.65 -27.92 5.52
CA THR A 336 -7.03 -29.23 5.29
C THR A 336 -7.96 -30.38 5.68
N VAL A 337 -7.89 -31.47 4.91
CA VAL A 337 -8.65 -32.71 5.14
C VAL A 337 -7.86 -33.69 6.01
N LEU A 338 -6.52 -33.61 6.00
CA LEU A 338 -5.64 -34.57 6.65
C LEU A 338 -5.31 -34.14 8.08
N LEU A 339 -5.47 -35.06 9.05
CA LEU A 339 -5.26 -34.77 10.47
C LEU A 339 -3.80 -34.40 10.80
N ASP A 340 -2.82 -35.04 10.15
CA ASP A 340 -1.41 -34.75 10.39
C ASP A 340 -1.02 -33.35 9.87
N GLU A 341 -1.56 -32.95 8.72
CA GLU A 341 -1.38 -31.60 8.19
C GLU A 341 -2.07 -30.55 9.07
N PHE A 342 -3.27 -30.86 9.58
CA PHE A 342 -3.98 -30.02 10.54
C PHE A 342 -3.14 -29.80 11.79
N ASN A 343 -2.66 -30.88 12.41
CA ASN A 343 -1.85 -30.82 13.63
C ASN A 343 -0.54 -30.05 13.41
N SER A 344 0.15 -30.29 12.28
CA SER A 344 1.37 -29.54 11.93
C SER A 344 1.09 -28.05 11.79
N THR A 345 0.01 -27.69 11.08
CA THR A 345 -0.34 -26.29 10.84
C THR A 345 -0.79 -25.59 12.13
N MET A 346 -1.51 -26.29 13.01
CA MET A 346 -1.88 -25.78 14.34
C MET A 346 -0.65 -25.55 15.22
N SER A 347 0.35 -26.44 15.15
CA SER A 347 1.63 -26.23 15.85
C SER A 347 2.36 -24.97 15.37
N ASP A 348 2.30 -24.66 14.07
CA ASP A 348 2.88 -23.44 13.52
C ASP A 348 2.08 -22.20 13.95
N ALA A 349 0.75 -22.28 14.03
CA ALA A 349 -0.09 -21.21 14.57
C ALA A 349 0.26 -20.90 16.04
N VAL A 350 0.41 -21.94 16.88
CA VAL A 350 0.82 -21.78 18.30
C VAL A 350 2.20 -21.14 18.40
N THR A 351 3.16 -21.58 17.60
CA THR A 351 4.50 -20.96 17.57
C THR A 351 4.39 -19.48 17.19
N THR A 352 3.58 -19.17 16.18
CA THR A 352 3.49 -17.81 15.64
C THR A 352 2.83 -16.85 16.64
N VAL A 353 1.80 -17.28 17.36
CA VAL A 353 1.19 -16.41 18.39
C VAL A 353 2.17 -16.16 19.55
N GLN A 354 2.98 -17.14 19.94
CA GLN A 354 4.06 -16.95 20.91
C GLN A 354 5.14 -16.00 20.37
N PHE A 355 5.46 -16.07 19.08
CA PHE A 355 6.37 -15.12 18.43
C PHE A 355 5.85 -13.68 18.52
N ILE A 356 4.54 -13.46 18.37
CA ILE A 356 3.92 -12.14 18.57
C ILE A 356 4.13 -11.63 20.01
N GLU A 357 4.08 -12.50 21.03
CA GLU A 357 4.40 -12.11 22.41
C GLU A 357 5.86 -11.61 22.54
N PHE A 358 6.81 -12.32 21.91
CA PHE A 358 8.22 -11.94 21.89
C PHE A 358 8.46 -10.63 21.13
N LEU A 359 7.71 -10.37 20.06
CA LEU A 359 7.72 -9.09 19.35
C LEU A 359 7.36 -7.94 20.30
N PHE A 360 6.27 -8.06 21.06
CA PHE A 360 5.88 -7.08 22.09
C PHE A 360 6.88 -6.93 23.23
N ASN A 361 7.66 -7.98 23.55
CA ASN A 361 8.74 -7.88 24.54
C ASN A 361 9.96 -7.11 24.01
N THR A 362 10.19 -7.16 22.69
CA THR A 362 11.43 -6.70 22.08
C THR A 362 11.31 -5.29 21.49
N VAL A 363 10.12 -4.93 21.01
CA VAL A 363 9.87 -3.68 20.29
C VAL A 363 8.96 -2.78 21.12
N SER A 364 9.52 -1.67 21.60
CA SER A 364 8.82 -0.66 22.41
C SER A 364 7.73 0.11 21.67
N GLU A 365 7.78 0.12 20.33
CA GLU A 365 6.88 0.89 19.48
C GLU A 365 5.49 0.27 19.34
N TYR A 366 5.34 -1.01 19.69
CA TYR A 366 4.04 -1.68 19.66
C TYR A 366 3.21 -1.29 20.87
N GLY A 367 1.93 -1.00 20.65
CA GLY A 367 1.01 -0.61 21.71
C GLY A 367 -0.43 -0.94 21.37
N THR A 368 -1.32 0.02 21.62
CA THR A 368 -2.78 -0.12 21.45
C THR A 368 -3.19 -0.59 20.06
N LYS A 369 -2.60 -0.01 19.01
CA LYS A 369 -2.95 -0.32 17.62
C LYS A 369 -2.64 -1.78 17.31
N GLU A 370 -1.43 -2.21 17.64
CA GLU A 370 -0.97 -3.59 17.41
C GLU A 370 -1.77 -4.58 18.24
N LEU A 371 -2.08 -4.27 19.50
CA LEU A 371 -2.94 -5.12 20.33
C LEU A 371 -4.31 -5.33 19.67
N LEU A 372 -4.97 -4.25 19.23
CA LEU A 372 -6.28 -4.35 18.58
C LEU A 372 -6.21 -5.17 17.29
N ILE A 373 -5.12 -5.08 16.51
CA ILE A 373 -4.90 -5.93 15.33
C ILE A 373 -4.82 -7.41 15.73
N VAL A 374 -4.05 -7.75 16.78
CA VAL A 374 -3.96 -9.13 17.28
C VAL A 374 -5.34 -9.63 17.74
N CYS A 375 -6.07 -8.80 18.49
CA CYS A 375 -7.44 -9.10 18.93
C CYS A 375 -8.37 -9.39 17.74
N ASP A 376 -8.30 -8.58 16.67
CA ASP A 376 -9.14 -8.75 15.49
C ASP A 376 -8.81 -10.04 14.73
N LYS A 377 -7.52 -10.36 14.56
CA LYS A 377 -7.10 -11.64 13.96
C LYS A 377 -7.60 -12.83 14.76
N ILE A 378 -7.49 -12.78 16.09
CA ILE A 378 -7.98 -13.85 16.98
C ILE A 378 -9.52 -13.94 16.91
N LEU A 379 -10.21 -12.81 16.94
CA LEU A 379 -11.67 -12.69 16.90
C LEU A 379 -12.27 -13.43 15.69
N SER A 380 -11.64 -13.31 14.51
CA SER A 380 -12.07 -13.97 13.27
C SER A 380 -12.21 -15.49 13.40
N TRP A 381 -11.40 -16.12 14.26
CA TRP A 381 -11.33 -17.58 14.39
C TRP A 381 -11.99 -18.11 15.67
N ARG A 382 -12.63 -17.26 16.49
CA ARG A 382 -13.18 -17.65 17.79
C ARG A 382 -14.28 -18.70 17.76
N HIS A 383 -14.90 -18.96 16.63
CA HIS A 383 -15.94 -19.96 16.48
C HIS A 383 -15.39 -21.41 16.45
N PHE A 384 -14.08 -21.58 16.22
CA PHE A 384 -13.40 -22.88 16.29
C PHE A 384 -12.95 -23.21 17.71
N GLN A 385 -13.73 -24.05 18.42
CA GLN A 385 -13.49 -24.40 19.83
C GLN A 385 -13.81 -25.86 20.20
N LYS A 386 -14.05 -26.73 19.22
CA LYS A 386 -14.61 -28.06 19.49
C LYS A 386 -13.55 -29.15 19.66
N ASN A 387 -12.47 -29.10 18.89
CA ASN A 387 -11.41 -30.10 18.97
C ASN A 387 -10.29 -29.67 19.94
N ALA A 388 -9.45 -30.62 20.35
CA ALA A 388 -8.41 -30.38 21.34
C ALA A 388 -7.36 -29.35 20.91
N ALA A 389 -7.01 -29.31 19.62
CA ALA A 389 -6.03 -28.35 19.11
C ALA A 389 -6.58 -26.92 19.10
N ASP A 390 -7.85 -26.74 18.70
CA ASP A 390 -8.57 -25.47 18.78
C ASP A 390 -8.62 -24.97 20.22
N ILE A 391 -9.04 -25.83 21.16
CA ILE A 391 -9.11 -25.48 22.58
C ILE A 391 -7.73 -25.04 23.10
N ASN A 392 -6.68 -25.76 22.72
CA ASN A 392 -5.31 -25.43 23.12
C ASN A 392 -4.90 -24.04 22.61
N ILE A 393 -5.06 -23.77 21.31
CA ILE A 393 -4.67 -22.47 20.75
C ILE A 393 -5.52 -21.32 21.31
N ARG A 394 -6.83 -21.53 21.55
CA ARG A 394 -7.70 -20.52 22.19
C ARG A 394 -7.20 -20.17 23.60
N ALA A 395 -6.69 -21.14 24.35
CA ALA A 395 -6.11 -20.92 25.66
C ALA A 395 -4.77 -20.16 25.59
N GLN A 396 -3.91 -20.50 24.62
CA GLN A 396 -2.66 -19.78 24.38
C GLN A 396 -2.92 -18.32 23.98
N GLU A 397 -3.86 -18.08 23.07
CA GLU A 397 -4.31 -16.73 22.68
C GLU A 397 -4.70 -15.88 23.90
N GLN A 398 -5.53 -16.42 24.80
CA GLN A 398 -5.98 -15.71 25.99
C GLN A 398 -4.84 -15.39 26.97
N GLN A 399 -3.93 -16.34 27.18
CA GLN A 399 -2.76 -16.14 28.04
C GLN A 399 -1.84 -15.05 27.48
N ILE A 400 -1.58 -15.07 26.17
CA ILE A 400 -0.73 -14.09 25.51
C ILE A 400 -1.37 -12.71 25.58
N LEU A 401 -2.65 -12.58 25.24
CA LEU A 401 -3.37 -11.31 25.31
C LEU A 401 -3.31 -10.69 26.72
N SER A 402 -3.43 -11.50 27.76
CA SER A 402 -3.29 -11.05 29.15
C SER A 402 -1.91 -10.42 29.40
N ARG A 403 -0.84 -11.09 28.97
CA ARG A 403 0.54 -10.58 29.09
C ARG A 403 0.83 -9.39 28.17
N LEU A 404 0.17 -9.28 27.03
CA LEU A 404 0.29 -8.12 26.15
C LEU A 404 -0.33 -6.88 26.80
N VAL A 405 -1.49 -7.03 27.41
CA VAL A 405 -2.17 -5.95 28.15
C VAL A 405 -1.31 -5.43 29.30
N GLU A 406 -0.63 -6.31 30.04
CA GLU A 406 0.29 -5.92 31.12
C GLU A 406 1.46 -5.03 30.68
N LYS A 407 1.82 -5.03 29.40
CA LYS A 407 2.94 -4.24 28.85
C LYS A 407 2.53 -2.86 28.34
N LEU A 408 1.23 -2.61 28.20
CA LEU A 408 0.74 -1.36 27.65
C LEU A 408 0.97 -0.18 28.59
N GLU A 409 1.10 1.01 28.02
CA GLU A 409 1.16 2.25 28.78
C GLU A 409 -0.16 2.51 29.52
N LYS A 410 -0.07 3.13 30.71
CA LYS A 410 -1.23 3.41 31.58
C LYS A 410 -2.25 4.40 31.01
N ASN A 411 -1.92 5.09 29.93
CA ASN A 411 -2.70 6.15 29.28
C ASN A 411 -3.41 5.68 27.99
N SER A 412 -3.58 4.37 27.82
CA SER A 412 -4.04 3.76 26.57
C SER A 412 -5.30 2.90 26.73
N PHE A 413 -5.74 2.65 27.97
CA PHE A 413 -6.79 1.69 28.29
C PHE A 413 -8.19 2.22 28.02
N ILE A 414 -8.44 3.53 28.17
CA ILE A 414 -9.75 4.11 27.81
C ILE A 414 -10.02 3.96 26.30
N ASP A 415 -8.99 4.14 25.46
CA ASP A 415 -9.11 4.02 24.00
C ASP A 415 -9.32 2.55 23.59
N ILE A 416 -8.60 1.62 24.21
CA ILE A 416 -8.80 0.18 24.00
C ILE A 416 -10.22 -0.22 24.41
N PHE A 417 -10.66 0.19 25.60
CA PHE A 417 -12.00 -0.11 26.08
C PHE A 417 -13.06 0.40 25.10
N TYR A 418 -12.94 1.65 24.65
CA TYR A 418 -13.88 2.26 23.70
C TYR A 418 -13.98 1.48 22.39
N GLU A 419 -12.83 1.07 21.85
CA GLU A 419 -12.76 0.30 20.61
C GLU A 419 -13.30 -1.13 20.76
N LEU A 420 -13.14 -1.76 21.92
CA LEU A 420 -13.76 -3.05 22.23
C LEU A 420 -15.28 -2.95 22.44
N ALA A 421 -15.74 -1.89 23.12
CA ALA A 421 -17.17 -1.63 23.33
C ALA A 421 -17.93 -1.45 22.01
N LYS A 422 -17.34 -0.74 21.04
CA LYS A 422 -17.88 -0.63 19.68
C LYS A 422 -17.99 -2.00 18.99
N ARG A 423 -16.92 -2.81 19.05
CA ARG A 423 -16.92 -4.17 18.47
C ARG A 423 -18.03 -5.02 19.06
N ARG A 424 -18.19 -4.99 20.39
CA ARG A 424 -19.26 -5.69 21.11
C ARG A 424 -20.65 -5.25 20.63
N GLN A 425 -20.87 -3.94 20.50
CA GLN A 425 -22.14 -3.39 20.00
C GLN A 425 -22.43 -3.87 18.58
N ASN A 426 -21.45 -3.82 17.68
CA ASN A 426 -21.60 -4.26 16.29
C ASN A 426 -21.93 -5.76 16.19
N LEU A 427 -21.28 -6.60 17.00
CA LEU A 427 -21.57 -8.04 17.08
C LEU A 427 -22.99 -8.33 17.62
N SER A 428 -23.54 -7.44 18.45
CA SER A 428 -24.88 -7.60 19.01
C SER A 428 -26.01 -7.25 18.02
N LEU A 429 -25.68 -6.62 16.88
CA LEU A 429 -26.63 -6.15 15.88
C LEU A 429 -26.74 -7.07 14.65
N THR A 430 -26.18 -8.29 14.71
CA THR A 430 -26.16 -9.18 13.54
C THR A 430 -27.56 -9.76 13.25
N PRO A 431 -27.99 -9.77 11.97
CA PRO A 431 -29.35 -10.15 11.59
C PRO A 431 -29.68 -11.63 11.81
N PHE A 432 -28.69 -12.45 12.17
CA PHE A 432 -28.83 -13.89 12.40
C PHE A 432 -28.96 -14.26 13.89
N GLY A 433 -29.04 -13.28 14.79
CA GLY A 433 -29.20 -13.47 16.23
C GLY A 433 -27.88 -13.76 16.97
N PRO A 434 -27.83 -13.52 18.31
CA PRO A 434 -26.58 -13.56 19.07
C PRO A 434 -25.97 -14.97 19.18
N GLU A 435 -26.75 -16.04 18.99
CA GLU A 435 -26.30 -17.43 19.17
C GLU A 435 -25.12 -17.84 18.26
N ILE A 436 -25.05 -17.30 17.04
CA ILE A 436 -23.95 -17.57 16.10
C ILE A 436 -22.67 -16.83 16.49
N ASP A 437 -22.80 -15.66 17.13
CA ASP A 437 -21.67 -14.82 17.54
C ASP A 437 -21.33 -14.94 19.03
N LEU A 438 -22.00 -15.84 19.79
CA LEU A 438 -21.74 -16.05 21.23
C LEU A 438 -20.23 -16.21 21.54
N PRO A 439 -19.46 -17.07 20.85
CA PRO A 439 -18.03 -17.22 21.13
C PRO A 439 -17.21 -15.95 20.88
N LYS A 440 -17.68 -15.06 19.99
CA LYS A 440 -17.05 -13.77 19.72
C LYS A 440 -17.45 -12.73 20.77
N LEU A 441 -18.72 -12.69 21.16
CA LEU A 441 -19.22 -11.84 22.23
C LEU A 441 -18.52 -12.15 23.55
N ASP A 442 -18.43 -13.43 23.94
CA ASP A 442 -17.74 -13.88 25.14
C ASP A 442 -16.25 -13.49 25.14
N PHE A 443 -15.61 -13.58 23.97
CA PHE A 443 -14.21 -13.18 23.81
C PHE A 443 -14.02 -11.66 23.95
N VAL A 444 -14.89 -10.86 23.33
CA VAL A 444 -14.84 -9.39 23.48
C VAL A 444 -15.15 -9.00 24.93
N ASP A 445 -16.09 -9.66 25.59
CA ASP A 445 -16.39 -9.44 27.01
C ASP A 445 -15.21 -9.81 27.91
N MET A 446 -14.50 -10.91 27.61
CA MET A 446 -13.25 -11.26 28.28
C MET A 446 -12.18 -10.17 28.12
N LEU A 447 -11.99 -9.65 26.91
CA LEU A 447 -11.03 -8.56 26.65
C LEU A 447 -11.42 -7.26 27.37
N ILE A 448 -12.72 -6.92 27.37
CA ILE A 448 -13.24 -5.77 28.10
C ILE A 448 -12.93 -5.90 29.59
N ASN A 449 -13.16 -7.08 30.17
CA ASN A 449 -12.87 -7.33 31.58
C ASN A 449 -11.36 -7.25 31.88
N LEU A 450 -10.52 -7.70 30.95
CA LEU A 450 -9.07 -7.66 31.07
C LEU A 450 -8.52 -6.24 31.20
N VAL A 451 -9.10 -5.27 30.48
CA VAL A 451 -8.67 -3.85 30.53
C VAL A 451 -9.51 -3.00 31.48
N TYR A 452 -10.53 -3.57 32.11
CA TYR A 452 -11.57 -2.83 32.83
C TYR A 452 -11.02 -1.96 33.96
N THR A 453 -10.22 -2.56 34.85
CA THR A 453 -9.68 -1.87 36.03
C THR A 453 -8.73 -0.76 35.59
N ASN A 454 -7.83 -1.05 34.65
CA ASN A 454 -6.90 -0.06 34.12
C ASN A 454 -7.60 1.10 33.41
N ALA A 455 -8.67 0.83 32.64
CA ALA A 455 -9.47 1.88 32.01
C ALA A 455 -10.20 2.76 33.04
N LEU A 456 -10.67 2.17 34.15
CA LEU A 456 -11.32 2.91 35.23
C LEU A 456 -10.32 3.79 36.00
N GLU A 457 -9.14 3.27 36.33
CA GLU A 457 -8.05 4.03 36.95
C GLU A 457 -7.58 5.17 36.04
N GLU A 458 -7.42 4.89 34.74
CA GLU A 458 -7.05 5.90 33.76
C GLU A 458 -8.12 7.00 33.67
N LEU A 459 -9.41 6.62 33.59
CA LEU A 459 -10.53 7.57 33.58
C LEU A 459 -10.48 8.50 34.79
N ALA A 460 -10.21 7.98 35.99
CA ALA A 460 -10.05 8.81 37.19
C ALA A 460 -8.87 9.79 37.03
N SER A 461 -7.72 9.31 36.55
CA SER A 461 -6.53 10.15 36.34
C SER A 461 -6.78 11.29 35.33
N LYS A 462 -7.70 11.12 34.36
CA LYS A 462 -8.06 12.17 33.39
C LYS A 462 -8.70 13.39 34.06
N PHE A 463 -9.42 13.23 35.16
CA PHE A 463 -9.97 14.36 35.91
C PHE A 463 -8.91 15.15 36.68
N GLU A 464 -7.75 14.56 36.96
CA GLU A 464 -6.63 15.23 37.64
C GLU A 464 -5.73 16.02 36.69
N GLN A 465 -5.79 15.70 35.39
CA GLN A 465 -4.99 16.32 34.33
C GLN A 465 -5.67 17.58 33.77
N GLU A 466 -4.90 18.64 33.51
CA GLU A 466 -5.47 19.94 33.16
C GLU A 466 -6.14 19.94 31.77
N GLY A 467 -7.47 20.07 31.75
CA GLY A 467 -8.24 20.32 30.52
C GLY A 467 -8.59 19.09 29.67
N GLU A 468 -8.29 17.87 30.12
CA GLU A 468 -8.60 16.63 29.38
C GLU A 468 -10.11 16.47 29.10
N VAL A 469 -10.97 16.76 30.09
CA VAL A 469 -12.44 16.67 29.90
C VAL A 469 -12.93 17.73 28.91
N ARG A 470 -12.33 18.93 28.93
CA ARG A 470 -12.64 19.98 27.95
C ARG A 470 -12.27 19.58 26.52
N LEU A 471 -11.18 18.85 26.33
CA LEU A 471 -10.81 18.32 25.02
C LEU A 471 -11.85 17.30 24.54
N ALA A 472 -12.30 16.40 25.41
CA ALA A 472 -13.37 15.47 25.09
C ALA A 472 -14.70 16.17 24.73
N LYS A 473 -15.01 17.29 25.39
CA LYS A 473 -16.19 18.13 25.09
C LYS A 473 -16.20 18.65 23.66
N LYS A 474 -15.06 19.13 23.14
CA LYS A 474 -14.98 19.68 21.77
C LYS A 474 -15.39 18.67 20.70
N SER A 475 -15.27 17.39 21.00
CA SER A 475 -15.58 16.29 20.09
C SER A 475 -16.98 15.67 20.31
N TYR A 476 -17.79 16.22 21.23
CA TYR A 476 -19.19 15.81 21.49
C TYR A 476 -19.39 14.28 21.58
N GLY A 477 -18.60 13.58 22.39
CA GLY A 477 -18.76 12.14 22.60
C GLY A 477 -18.08 11.23 21.55
N ASN A 478 -17.47 11.80 20.50
CA ASN A 478 -16.71 11.02 19.51
C ASN A 478 -15.29 10.62 19.96
N THR A 479 -14.93 10.90 21.21
CA THR A 479 -13.68 10.47 21.85
C THR A 479 -13.95 9.34 22.83
N ALA A 480 -12.93 8.52 23.14
CA ALA A 480 -13.05 7.46 24.14
C ALA A 480 -13.50 7.99 25.50
N LEU A 481 -12.88 9.10 25.96
CA LEU A 481 -13.28 9.77 27.19
C LEU A 481 -14.73 10.28 27.13
N GLY A 482 -15.14 10.87 26.00
CA GLY A 482 -16.53 11.30 25.80
C GLY A 482 -17.53 10.14 25.85
N TYR A 483 -17.21 9.01 25.21
CA TYR A 483 -18.02 7.80 25.27
C TYR A 483 -18.18 7.30 26.71
N LEU A 484 -17.07 7.22 27.47
CA LEU A 484 -17.10 6.79 28.88
C LEU A 484 -17.91 7.74 29.77
N LEU A 485 -17.93 9.03 29.48
CA LEU A 485 -18.63 10.01 30.31
C LEU A 485 -20.12 10.15 29.96
N LEU A 486 -20.54 9.80 28.74
CA LEU A 486 -21.87 10.17 28.21
C LEU A 486 -22.70 8.99 27.69
N ASN A 487 -22.12 7.81 27.50
CA ASN A 487 -22.84 6.64 26.99
C ASN A 487 -23.39 5.78 28.13
N ARG A 488 -24.66 5.36 28.04
CA ARG A 488 -25.30 4.50 29.05
C ARG A 488 -24.55 3.18 29.31
N ASP A 489 -23.85 2.65 28.30
CA ASP A 489 -23.15 1.37 28.37
C ASP A 489 -21.70 1.51 28.91
N SER A 490 -21.33 2.72 29.37
CA SER A 490 -20.02 3.02 29.95
C SER A 490 -19.73 2.24 31.23
N ILE A 491 -18.46 1.89 31.44
CA ILE A 491 -17.97 1.33 32.71
C ILE A 491 -18.19 2.26 33.90
N LEU A 492 -18.21 3.57 33.69
CA LEU A 492 -18.39 4.53 34.78
C LEU A 492 -19.71 4.30 35.50
N PHE A 493 -20.75 3.88 34.78
CA PHE A 493 -22.10 3.73 35.28
C PHE A 493 -22.45 2.33 35.76
N LYS A 494 -21.52 1.38 35.69
CA LYS A 494 -21.70 0.05 36.29
C LYS A 494 -21.73 0.15 37.81
N SER A 495 -22.45 -0.78 38.46
CA SER A 495 -22.64 -0.80 39.91
C SER A 495 -21.32 -0.73 40.67
N GLY A 496 -21.22 0.21 41.61
CA GLY A 496 -20.03 0.42 42.43
C GLY A 496 -18.97 1.35 41.84
N ASN A 497 -18.92 1.57 40.52
CA ASN A 497 -17.90 2.42 39.90
C ASN A 497 -18.14 3.92 40.08
N ILE A 498 -19.38 4.33 40.32
CA ILE A 498 -19.72 5.74 40.59
C ILE A 498 -19.06 6.25 41.88
N ALA A 499 -18.69 5.35 42.80
CA ALA A 499 -17.88 5.71 43.96
C ALA A 499 -16.51 6.31 43.57
N TYR A 500 -15.95 5.96 42.41
CA TYR A 500 -14.73 6.60 41.90
C TYR A 500 -15.00 8.04 41.46
N LEU A 501 -16.14 8.28 40.80
CA LEU A 501 -16.56 9.65 40.48
C LEU A 501 -16.78 10.45 41.76
N ASP A 502 -17.34 9.84 42.81
CA ASP A 502 -17.49 10.48 44.12
C ASP A 502 -16.15 10.86 44.74
N GLN A 503 -15.15 9.98 44.67
CA GLN A 503 -13.80 10.27 45.18
C GLN A 503 -13.14 11.42 44.42
N VAL A 504 -13.26 11.43 43.09
CA VAL A 504 -12.76 12.53 42.25
C VAL A 504 -13.48 13.82 42.59
N ILE A 505 -14.82 13.78 42.68
CA ILE A 505 -15.65 14.93 43.01
C ILE A 505 -15.23 15.49 44.35
N GLN A 506 -15.15 14.72 45.43
CA GLN A 506 -14.78 15.19 46.78
C GLN A 506 -13.44 15.96 46.88
N GLN A 507 -12.54 15.80 45.91
CA GLN A 507 -11.25 16.51 45.89
C GLN A 507 -11.31 17.88 45.18
N GLU A 508 -12.45 18.22 44.56
CA GLU A 508 -12.64 19.43 43.74
C GLU A 508 -12.46 20.72 44.55
N GLY A 509 -12.90 20.72 45.81
CA GLY A 509 -12.78 21.86 46.73
C GLY A 509 -11.32 22.28 46.96
N SER A 510 -10.39 21.31 47.02
CA SER A 510 -8.95 21.54 47.22
C SER A 510 -8.13 21.69 45.93
N ASN A 511 -8.63 21.22 44.77
CA ASN A 511 -7.87 21.19 43.52
C ASN A 511 -8.62 21.87 42.36
N LYS A 512 -8.07 22.99 41.86
CA LYS A 512 -8.66 23.74 40.74
C LYS A 512 -8.77 22.92 39.46
N LYS A 513 -7.80 22.05 39.14
CA LYS A 513 -7.81 21.26 37.89
C LYS A 513 -8.99 20.30 37.88
N ILE A 514 -9.21 19.61 39.00
CA ILE A 514 -10.34 18.70 39.19
C ILE A 514 -11.66 19.46 39.08
N TYR A 515 -11.78 20.62 39.75
CA TYR A 515 -12.98 21.46 39.63
C TYR A 515 -13.28 21.85 38.17
N ASP A 516 -12.29 22.32 37.42
CA ASP A 516 -12.47 22.73 36.03
C ASP A 516 -12.94 21.55 35.15
N ASN A 517 -12.39 20.35 35.34
CA ASN A 517 -12.79 19.14 34.63
C ASN A 517 -14.19 18.64 35.03
N VAL A 518 -14.52 18.66 36.33
CA VAL A 518 -15.88 18.30 36.81
C VAL A 518 -16.91 19.27 36.29
N HIS A 519 -16.60 20.57 36.26
CA HIS A 519 -17.45 21.60 35.68
C HIS A 519 -17.64 21.38 34.16
N ASP A 520 -16.57 21.09 33.43
CA ASP A 520 -16.66 20.77 32.00
C ASP A 520 -17.48 19.48 31.75
N TYR A 521 -17.35 18.47 32.61
CA TYR A 521 -18.18 17.25 32.57
C TYR A 521 -19.65 17.57 32.85
N PHE A 522 -19.97 18.38 33.86
CA PHE A 522 -21.34 18.81 34.17
C PHE A 522 -22.00 19.46 32.96
N ILE A 523 -21.29 20.34 32.25
CA ILE A 523 -21.83 20.95 31.04
C ILE A 523 -22.10 19.89 29.96
N MET A 524 -21.13 19.01 29.68
CA MET A 524 -21.30 17.91 28.71
C MET A 524 -22.49 17.02 29.07
N PHE A 525 -22.66 16.71 30.35
CA PHE A 525 -23.73 15.88 30.87
C PHE A 525 -25.09 16.52 30.58
N CYS A 526 -25.28 17.80 30.94
CA CYS A 526 -26.52 18.54 30.66
C CYS A 526 -26.82 18.65 29.15
N GLU A 527 -25.80 18.88 28.32
CA GLU A 527 -25.94 18.89 26.86
C GLU A 527 -26.43 17.52 26.34
N ASN A 528 -25.89 16.42 26.86
CA ASN A 528 -26.24 15.05 26.45
C ASN A 528 -27.65 14.59 26.89
N LEU A 529 -28.20 15.16 27.97
CA LEU A 529 -29.58 14.86 28.40
C LEU A 529 -30.61 15.21 27.32
N THR A 530 -30.35 16.25 26.54
CA THR A 530 -31.21 16.64 25.42
C THR A 530 -31.29 15.57 24.31
N GLN A 531 -30.28 14.68 24.25
CA GLN A 531 -30.18 13.62 23.26
C GLN A 531 -30.75 12.27 23.75
N LYS A 532 -31.18 12.17 25.02
CA LYS A 532 -31.74 10.95 25.65
C LYS A 532 -30.83 9.71 25.58
N ASN A 533 -29.52 9.91 25.67
CA ASN A 533 -28.52 8.83 25.58
C ASN A 533 -28.28 8.08 26.91
N LEU A 534 -28.73 8.62 28.05
CA LEU A 534 -28.55 8.06 29.39
C LEU A 534 -29.86 7.49 29.95
N SER A 535 -29.78 6.45 30.78
CA SER A 535 -30.95 5.92 31.48
C SER A 535 -31.34 6.82 32.67
N THR A 536 -32.62 6.82 33.04
CA THR A 536 -33.13 7.60 34.19
C THR A 536 -32.40 7.28 35.49
N GLU A 537 -31.99 6.02 35.67
CA GLU A 537 -31.19 5.58 36.83
C GLU A 537 -29.84 6.29 36.89
N VAL A 538 -29.10 6.34 35.78
CA VAL A 538 -27.81 7.04 35.70
C VAL A 538 -28.00 8.54 35.92
N ILE A 539 -29.06 9.12 35.36
CA ILE A 539 -29.34 10.55 35.51
C ILE A 539 -29.58 10.91 36.99
N ASN A 540 -30.45 10.15 37.67
CA ASN A 540 -30.75 10.34 39.09
C ASN A 540 -29.52 10.16 39.98
N LEU A 541 -28.60 9.30 39.60
CA LEU A 541 -27.42 8.99 40.39
C LEU A 541 -26.31 10.03 40.22
N VAL A 542 -26.09 10.54 39.01
CA VAL A 542 -24.95 11.40 38.66
C VAL A 542 -25.28 12.89 38.72
N ALA A 543 -26.47 13.31 38.29
CA ALA A 543 -26.79 14.73 38.13
C ALA A 543 -26.72 15.54 39.43
N PRO A 544 -27.27 15.07 40.57
CA PRO A 544 -27.18 15.82 41.83
C PRO A 544 -25.72 16.02 42.31
N LYS A 545 -24.87 15.01 42.08
CA LYS A 545 -23.45 15.04 42.47
C LYS A 545 -22.68 16.08 41.66
N LEU A 546 -22.85 16.08 40.33
CA LEU A 546 -22.24 17.07 39.45
C LEU A 546 -22.75 18.49 39.73
N TRP A 547 -24.04 18.64 40.06
CA TRP A 547 -24.60 19.92 40.46
C TRP A 547 -23.94 20.46 41.74
N ILE A 548 -23.91 19.66 42.81
CA ILE A 548 -23.29 20.03 44.10
C ILE A 548 -21.81 20.40 43.90
N ALA A 549 -21.07 19.59 43.15
CA ALA A 549 -19.66 19.85 42.85
C ALA A 549 -19.47 21.17 42.08
N THR A 550 -20.34 21.44 41.10
CA THR A 550 -20.31 22.67 40.29
C THR A 550 -20.54 23.92 41.14
N ILE A 551 -21.50 23.87 42.06
CA ILE A 551 -21.85 25.02 42.93
C ILE A 551 -20.96 25.15 44.18
N SER A 552 -20.03 24.22 44.39
CA SER A 552 -19.10 24.24 45.54
C SER A 552 -18.21 25.49 45.57
N ARG A 553 -18.02 26.14 44.42
CA ARG A 553 -17.29 27.39 44.27
C ARG A 553 -18.16 28.45 43.61
N GLN A 554 -17.97 29.71 44.03
CA GLN A 554 -18.66 30.83 43.44
C GLN A 554 -18.14 31.09 42.02
N LEU A 555 -19.04 31.01 41.04
CA LEU A 555 -18.74 31.31 39.64
C LEU A 555 -18.85 32.80 39.33
N GLN A 556 -18.26 33.23 38.21
CA GLN A 556 -18.41 34.60 37.73
C GLN A 556 -19.85 34.87 37.30
N TYR A 557 -20.31 36.11 37.51
CA TYR A 557 -21.67 36.55 37.20
C TYR A 557 -22.16 36.16 35.79
N ARG A 558 -21.29 36.27 34.76
CA ARG A 558 -21.63 35.90 33.38
C ARG A 558 -22.06 34.43 33.21
N CYS A 559 -21.71 33.54 34.13
CA CYS A 559 -22.05 32.12 34.09
C CYS A 559 -23.41 31.81 34.74
N HIS A 560 -23.97 32.72 35.55
CA HIS A 560 -25.16 32.47 36.37
C HIS A 560 -26.38 32.08 35.52
N SER A 561 -26.64 32.83 34.44
CA SER A 561 -27.76 32.53 33.52
C SER A 561 -27.64 31.15 32.86
N SER A 562 -26.43 30.75 32.46
CA SER A 562 -26.19 29.42 31.87
C SER A 562 -26.40 28.31 32.89
N LEU A 563 -25.96 28.52 34.13
CA LEU A 563 -26.08 27.53 35.20
C LEU A 563 -27.54 27.30 35.61
N LEU A 564 -28.36 28.36 35.68
CA LEU A 564 -29.79 28.24 35.93
C LEU A 564 -30.52 27.51 34.79
N LYS A 565 -30.14 27.75 33.52
CA LYS A 565 -30.67 26.98 32.39
C LYS A 565 -30.32 25.50 32.49
N GLN A 566 -29.09 25.16 32.87
CA GLN A 566 -28.67 23.77 33.07
C GLN A 566 -29.42 23.11 34.23
N ARG A 567 -29.68 23.84 35.33
CA ARG A 567 -30.56 23.36 36.42
C ARG A 567 -31.96 23.01 35.91
N GLN A 568 -32.54 23.88 35.08
CA GLN A 568 -33.86 23.62 34.49
C GLN A 568 -33.84 22.36 33.61
N VAL A 569 -32.80 22.17 32.80
CA VAL A 569 -32.62 20.94 31.98
C VAL A 569 -32.60 19.68 32.86
N LEU A 570 -31.97 19.72 34.03
CA LEU A 570 -31.99 18.59 34.97
C LEU A 570 -33.39 18.33 35.53
N ILE A 571 -34.13 19.37 35.91
CA ILE A 571 -35.52 19.27 36.41
C ILE A 571 -36.43 18.69 35.32
N ASP A 572 -36.33 19.21 34.10
CA ASP A 572 -37.09 18.73 32.94
C ASP A 572 -36.77 17.27 32.60
N SER A 573 -35.58 16.80 32.98
CA SER A 573 -35.14 15.40 32.83
C SER A 573 -35.61 14.49 33.97
N GLY A 574 -36.36 15.01 34.94
CA GLY A 574 -37.00 14.24 36.02
C GLY A 574 -36.27 14.25 37.37
N ILE A 575 -35.28 15.12 37.57
CA ILE A 575 -34.55 15.24 38.84
C ILE A 575 -35.34 16.07 39.86
N ASP A 576 -35.45 15.58 41.10
CA ASP A 576 -36.12 16.31 42.20
C ASP A 576 -35.41 17.63 42.46
N GLU A 577 -36.16 18.72 42.42
CA GLU A 577 -35.67 20.08 42.67
C GLU A 577 -34.95 20.20 44.02
N LYS A 578 -35.35 19.43 45.03
CA LYS A 578 -34.70 19.38 46.35
C LYS A 578 -33.25 18.90 46.31
N SER A 579 -32.90 18.09 45.30
CA SER A 579 -31.54 17.59 45.09
C SER A 579 -30.64 18.59 44.36
N LEU A 580 -31.20 19.73 43.90
CA LEU A 580 -30.52 20.78 43.15
C LEU A 580 -30.58 22.13 43.90
N PRO A 581 -29.91 22.26 45.06
CA PRO A 581 -29.97 23.47 45.88
C PRO A 581 -29.37 24.68 45.15
N ILE A 582 -29.95 25.86 45.36
CA ILE A 582 -29.44 27.13 44.82
C ILE A 582 -28.66 27.83 45.95
N PRO A 583 -27.34 28.04 45.81
CA PRO A 583 -26.57 28.79 46.81
C PRO A 583 -26.93 30.28 46.75
N LYS A 584 -26.72 31.00 47.85
CA LYS A 584 -27.08 32.44 47.98
C LYS A 584 -26.56 33.29 46.81
N TRP A 585 -25.28 33.10 46.44
CA TRP A 585 -24.63 33.83 45.34
C TRP A 585 -25.27 33.60 43.96
N LEU A 586 -26.04 32.52 43.78
CA LEU A 586 -26.78 32.22 42.55
C LEU A 586 -28.25 32.66 42.65
N GLY A 587 -28.84 32.61 43.85
CA GLY A 587 -30.25 32.87 44.11
C GLY A 587 -30.64 34.36 44.19
N ASP A 588 -29.70 35.25 44.48
CA ASP A 588 -29.95 36.71 44.59
C ASP A 588 -30.35 37.39 43.25
N HIS A 589 -30.51 36.61 42.16
CA HIS A 589 -30.89 37.09 40.83
C HIS A 589 -32.32 36.70 40.40
N HIS A 590 -33.12 36.10 41.28
CA HIS A 590 -34.58 35.93 41.08
C HIS A 590 -35.39 37.17 41.50
N ILE A 591 -34.72 38.28 41.82
CA ILE A 591 -35.35 39.58 42.13
C ILE A 591 -34.71 40.64 41.23
N ASN A 592 -35.08 40.64 39.94
CA ASN A 592 -35.36 41.81 39.10
C ASN A 592 -35.61 41.41 37.64
#